data_AF-A0A7K0RBZ4-F1
#
_entry.id   AF-A0A7K0RBZ4-F1
#
_cell.length_a   1.000
_cell.length_b   1.000
_cell.length_c   1.000
_cell.angle_alpha   90.00
_cell.angle_beta   90.00
_cell.angle_gamma   90.00
#
_symmetry.space_group_name_H-M   'P 1'
#
loop_
_entity.id
_entity.type
_entity.pdbx_description
1 polymer ?
#
loop_
_entity_poly.entity_id
_entity_poly.type
_entity_poly.pdbx_seq_one_letter_code
_entity_poly.pdbx_strand_id
1 'polypeptide(L)' 'IQVSGAFGSRQEEAQRLGRQLPPKKDGRSATFYTLVARDTVDQDYAQNRQRFLAEQGYTYDIVDASSL' A
#
# COMPACT_ATOMS: atom_id res chain seq x y z
N ILE A 1 -9.08 1.03 1.73
CA ILE A 1 -8.33 2.26 2.06
C ILE A 1 -7.79 2.08 3.48
N GLN A 2 -6.50 2.36 3.70
CA GLN A 2 -5.87 2.39 5.02
C GLN A 2 -5.46 3.83 5.33
N VAL A 3 -5.72 4.27 6.55
CA VAL A 3 -5.32 5.58 7.07
C VAL A 3 -4.20 5.32 8.06
N SER A 4 -3.04 5.98 7.88
CA SER A 4 -1.89 5.98 8.81
C SER A 4 -1.38 4.57 9.19
N GLY A 5 -0.29 4.15 8.56
CA GLY A 5 0.37 2.87 8.85
C GLY A 5 1.45 3.01 9.92
N ALA A 6 1.05 3.25 11.17
CA ALA A 6 1.96 3.10 12.30
C ALA A 6 2.24 1.60 12.50
N PHE A 7 3.47 1.20 12.14
CA PHE A 7 4.13 -0.08 12.45
C PHE A 7 3.26 -1.33 12.65
N GLY A 8 3.08 -2.09 11.57
CA GLY A 8 2.90 -3.54 11.61
C GLY A 8 4.11 -4.24 11.00
N SER A 9 4.29 -5.54 11.25
CA SER A 9 5.34 -6.32 10.57
C SER A 9 5.15 -6.23 9.05
N ARG A 10 6.24 -6.01 8.28
CA ARG A 10 6.20 -5.99 6.81
C ARG A 10 5.48 -7.23 6.24
N GLN A 11 5.67 -8.37 6.89
CA GLN A 11 5.04 -9.64 6.53
C GLN A 11 3.53 -9.66 6.83
N GLU A 12 3.09 -9.04 7.93
CA GLU A 12 1.68 -8.92 8.29
C GLU A 12 0.93 -8.04 7.29
N GLU A 13 1.53 -6.93 6.86
CA GLU A 13 0.94 -6.03 5.88
C GLU A 13 0.82 -6.70 4.49
N ALA A 14 1.83 -7.46 4.07
CA ALA A 14 1.78 -8.32 2.87
C ALA A 14 0.61 -9.29 2.92
N GLN A 15 0.47 -10.01 4.05
CA GLN A 15 -0.56 -11.01 4.23
C GLN A 15 -1.95 -10.38 4.25
N ARG A 16 -2.09 -9.20 4.90
CA ARG A 16 -3.35 -8.44 4.91
C ARG A 16 -3.74 -8.02 3.49
N LEU A 17 -2.79 -7.51 2.72
CA LEU A 17 -3.01 -7.10 1.33
C LEU A 17 -3.41 -8.28 0.45
N GLY A 18 -2.74 -9.42 0.55
CA GLY A 18 -3.12 -10.64 -0.20
C GLY A 18 -4.53 -11.13 0.11
N ARG A 19 -5.01 -10.93 1.35
CA ARG A 19 -6.40 -11.24 1.73
C ARG A 19 -7.41 -10.18 1.27
N GLN A 20 -7.02 -8.91 1.27
CA GLN A 20 -7.89 -7.79 0.88
C GLN A 20 -7.98 -7.62 -0.64
N LEU A 21 -6.97 -8.07 -1.39
CA LEU A 21 -6.88 -8.02 -2.85
C LEU A 21 -6.87 -9.44 -3.45
N PRO A 22 -7.92 -10.26 -3.23
CA PRO A 22 -7.97 -11.57 -3.85
C PRO A 22 -8.06 -11.43 -5.38
N PRO A 23 -7.57 -12.41 -6.15
CA PRO A 23 -7.80 -12.47 -7.59
C PRO A 23 -9.30 -12.41 -7.86
N LYS A 24 -9.77 -11.35 -8.53
CA LYS A 24 -11.19 -11.25 -8.90
C LYS A 24 -11.45 -12.17 -10.09
N LYS A 25 -12.46 -13.04 -9.97
CA LYS A 25 -12.90 -13.96 -11.04
C LYS A 25 -13.22 -13.23 -12.35
N ASP A 26 -13.59 -11.97 -12.26
CA ASP A 26 -14.02 -11.12 -13.36
C ASP A 26 -12.87 -10.37 -14.05
N GLY A 27 -11.60 -10.66 -13.69
CA GLY A 27 -10.42 -10.00 -14.26
C GLY A 27 -10.20 -8.55 -13.85
N ARG A 28 -11.08 -7.99 -13.02
CA ARG A 28 -10.96 -6.61 -12.52
C ARG A 28 -9.77 -6.48 -11.59
N SER A 29 -8.91 -5.51 -11.85
CA SER A 29 -7.85 -5.13 -10.92
C SER A 29 -8.45 -4.61 -9.61
N ALA A 30 -7.76 -4.89 -8.51
CA ALA A 30 -8.12 -4.37 -7.20
C ALA A 30 -7.03 -3.40 -6.77
N THR A 31 -7.43 -2.19 -6.40
CA THR A 31 -6.51 -1.12 -5.98
C THR A 31 -6.61 -0.93 -4.48
N PHE A 32 -5.46 -0.80 -3.82
CA PHE A 32 -5.39 -0.50 -2.40
C PHE A 32 -4.75 0.86 -2.18
N TYR A 33 -5.48 1.76 -1.52
CA TYR A 33 -5.00 3.09 -1.19
C TYR A 33 -4.52 3.17 0.26
N THR A 34 -3.39 3.83 0.45
CA THR A 34 -2.89 4.27 1.76
C THR A 34 -2.84 5.80 1.77
N LEU A 35 -3.39 6.42 2.82
CA LEU A 35 -3.16 7.84 3.09
C LEU A 35 -1.88 8.03 3.90
N VAL A 36 -1.00 8.91 3.42
CA VAL A 36 0.31 9.22 4.01
C VAL A 36 0.37 10.73 4.26
N ALA A 37 0.65 11.12 5.50
CA ALA A 37 0.86 12.53 5.83
C ALA A 37 2.25 12.98 5.35
N ARG A 38 2.30 14.02 4.51
CA ARG A 38 3.55 14.63 4.03
C ARG A 38 4.32 15.25 5.19
N ASP A 39 5.65 15.20 5.11
CA ASP A 39 6.58 15.77 6.09
C ASP A 39 6.42 15.17 7.50
N THR A 40 5.99 13.90 7.56
CA THR A 40 5.90 13.11 8.78
C THR A 40 6.61 11.78 8.61
N VAL A 41 6.84 11.09 9.72
CA VAL A 41 7.43 9.74 9.73
C VAL A 41 6.64 8.71 8.90
N ASP A 42 5.37 8.98 8.58
CA ASP A 42 4.58 8.13 7.69
C ASP A 42 5.18 8.02 6.28
N GLN A 43 5.93 9.03 5.82
CA GLN A 43 6.62 8.97 4.52
C GLN A 43 7.72 7.91 4.51
N ASP A 44 8.48 7.77 5.59
CA ASP A 44 9.52 6.75 5.71
C ASP A 44 8.90 5.35 5.71
N TYR A 45 7.76 5.17 6.38
CA TYR A 45 7.02 3.90 6.32
C TYR A 45 6.48 3.63 4.92
N ALA A 46 5.96 4.65 4.23
CA ALA A 46 5.47 4.52 2.86
C ALA A 46 6.58 4.11 1.88
N GLN A 47 7.79 4.68 1.99
CA GLN A 47 8.94 4.27 1.18
C GLN A 47 9.34 2.82 1.44
N ASN A 48 9.42 2.42 2.71
CA ASN A 48 9.74 1.04 3.06
C ASN A 48 8.69 0.04 2.54
N ARG A 49 7.41 0.42 2.62
CA ARG A 49 6.30 -0.37 2.09
C ARG A 49 6.35 -0.48 0.57
N GLN A 50 6.60 0.61 -0.13
CA GLN A 50 6.76 0.62 -1.59
C GLN A 50 7.83 -0.38 -2.02
N ARG A 51 9.02 -0.34 -1.40
CA ARG A 51 10.11 -1.27 -1.72
C ARG A 51 9.69 -2.72 -1.50
N PHE A 52 9.10 -3.02 -0.35
CA PHE A 52 8.66 -4.36 -0.01
C PHE A 52 7.56 -4.89 -0.95
N LEU A 53 6.56 -4.06 -1.29
CA LEU A 53 5.48 -4.47 -2.21
C LEU A 53 5.98 -4.66 -3.64
N ALA A 54 6.90 -3.81 -4.09
CA ALA A 54 7.56 -3.96 -5.38
C ALA A 54 8.36 -5.28 -5.46
N GLU A 55 9.07 -5.65 -4.40
CA GLU A 55 9.77 -6.94 -4.29
C GLU A 55 8.83 -8.16 -4.38
N GLN A 56 7.58 -8.01 -3.92
CA GLN A 56 6.54 -9.04 -4.04
C GLN A 56 5.79 -9.01 -5.39
N GLY A 57 6.15 -8.10 -6.30
CA GLY A 57 5.57 -7.99 -7.63
C GLY A 57 4.30 -7.13 -7.72
N TYR A 58 3.98 -6.35 -6.69
CA TYR A 58 2.87 -5.38 -6.77
C TYR A 58 3.32 -4.07 -7.43
N THR A 59 2.46 -3.51 -8.28
CA THR A 59 2.61 -2.12 -8.75
C THR A 59 2.27 -1.15 -7.63
N TYR A 60 3.07 -0.09 -7.50
CA TYR A 60 2.90 0.92 -6.46
C TYR A 60 3.09 2.32 -7.04
N ASP A 61 2.07 3.17 -6.89
CA ASP A 61 2.08 4.55 -7.35
C ASP A 61 1.92 5.52 -6.17
N ILE A 62 2.70 6.60 -6.18
CA ILE A 62 2.55 7.73 -5.25
C ILE A 62 1.85 8.84 -6.00
N VAL A 63 0.69 9.25 -5.49
CA VAL A 63 -0.15 10.29 -6.11
C VAL A 63 -0.37 11.38 -5.07
N ASP A 64 -0.24 12.65 -5.48
CA ASP A 64 -0.61 13.76 -4.61
C ASP A 64 -2.14 13.82 -4.50
N ALA A 65 -2.65 14.12 -3.30
CA ALA A 65 -4.08 14.26 -3.08
C ALA A 65 -4.72 15.33 -3.99
N SER A 66 -3.97 16.38 -4.38
CA SER A 66 -4.46 17.39 -5.31
C SER A 66 -4.55 16.92 -6.77
N SER A 67 -4.02 15.75 -7.08
CA SER A 67 -3.95 15.18 -8.43
C SER A 67 -4.82 13.93 -8.64
N LEU A 68 -5.57 13.52 -7.62
CA LEU A 68 -6.57 12.44 -7.68
C LEU A 68 -7.93 12.97 -8.12
#